data_AF-A0A5C8JXS6-F1
#
_entry.id   AF-A0A5C8JXS6-F1
#
_cell.length_a   1.000
_cell.length_b   1.000
_cell.length_c   1.000
_cell.angle_alpha   90.00
_cell.angle_beta   90.00
_cell.angle_gamma   90.00
#
_symmetry.space_group_name_H-M   'P 1'
#
loop_
_entity.id
_entity.type
_entity.pdbx_description
1 polymer ?
#
loop_
_entity_poly.entity_id
_entity_poly.type
_entity_poly.pdbx_seq_one_letter_code
_entity_poly.pdbx_strand_id
1 'polypeptide(L)'
;MFLRGLRRRTDRPVPELVALFRSIIDGGRDVHPIASDFLEHFMDGAGASRTMSSRWLRSFRVIEKAERRNQRRFERQLTREAGLLPDGGSSWSHDHWDARINAFIGTELFYVSRMSLLRSHGSFVLTRDGPEVRVSGTVRHRWFDPYDWDRGRWVYIPRHGFVPIAVGRELVEADEARNFLMECRHVQTLEGRCVAGRWPRRGRASFAWSLVRTGDG
;
A
#
# COMPACT_ATOMS: atom_id res chain seq x y z
N MET A 1 10.14 -14.31 37.07
CA MET A 1 10.29 -12.87 36.81
C MET A 1 10.91 -12.72 35.43
N PHE A 2 10.12 -12.36 34.41
CA PHE A 2 10.60 -12.30 33.03
C PHE A 2 11.44 -11.04 32.82
N LEU A 3 12.72 -11.22 32.49
CA LEU A 3 13.58 -10.16 31.97
C LEU A 3 12.99 -9.67 30.65
N ARG A 4 12.23 -8.56 30.71
CA ARG A 4 11.90 -7.77 29.51
C ARG A 4 13.24 -7.35 28.91
N GLY A 5 13.54 -7.89 27.73
CA GLY A 5 14.81 -7.68 27.05
C GLY A 5 15.18 -6.20 26.99
N LEU A 6 16.42 -5.88 27.32
CA LEU A 6 17.01 -4.55 27.15
C LEU A 6 16.78 -4.10 25.69
N ARG A 7 15.76 -3.27 25.48
CA ARG A 7 15.54 -2.57 24.22
C ARG A 7 16.68 -1.57 24.10
N ARG A 8 17.56 -1.78 23.12
CA ARG A 8 18.76 -0.95 22.90
C ARG A 8 18.35 0.52 22.76
N ARG A 9 18.82 1.34 23.69
CA ARG A 9 18.81 2.80 23.58
C ARG A 9 20.04 3.26 22.79
N THR A 10 20.00 4.48 22.25
CA THR A 10 21.15 5.09 21.59
C THR A 10 22.14 5.71 22.58
N ASP A 11 21.69 5.94 23.82
CA ASP A 11 22.42 6.63 24.90
C ASP A 11 22.86 8.06 24.55
N ARG A 12 22.30 8.64 23.48
CA ARG A 12 22.56 10.03 23.06
C ARG A 12 21.55 10.99 23.67
N PRO A 13 21.95 12.25 23.95
CA PRO A 13 21.02 13.30 24.37
C PRO A 13 19.92 13.55 23.32
N VAL A 14 18.68 13.74 23.77
CA VAL A 14 17.52 14.02 22.90
C VAL A 14 17.77 15.18 21.92
N PRO A 15 18.37 16.32 22.31
CA PRO A 15 18.67 17.40 21.35
C PRO A 15 19.57 16.99 20.20
N GLU A 16 20.50 16.04 20.41
CA GLU A 16 21.33 15.52 19.32
C GLU A 16 20.55 14.63 18.35
N LEU A 17 19.56 13.89 18.85
CA LEU A 17 18.68 13.07 18.03
C LEU A 17 17.77 13.95 17.16
N VAL A 18 17.25 15.03 17.74
CA VAL A 18 16.49 16.06 17.00
C VAL A 18 17.36 16.67 15.92
N ALA A 19 18.58 17.13 16.26
CA ALA A 19 19.52 17.71 15.29
C ALA A 19 19.86 16.74 14.15
N LEU A 20 20.03 15.44 14.46
CA LEU A 20 20.25 14.41 13.45
C LEU A 20 19.08 14.32 12.47
N PHE A 21 17.84 14.24 12.95
CA PHE A 21 16.66 14.12 12.08
C PHE A 21 16.45 15.38 11.24
N ARG A 22 16.68 16.58 11.79
CA ARG A 22 16.64 17.84 11.04
C ARG A 22 17.70 17.86 9.92
N SER A 23 18.93 17.46 10.21
CA SER A 23 19.98 17.34 9.19
C SER A 23 19.62 16.33 8.09
N ILE A 24 18.95 15.23 8.42
CA ILE A 24 18.47 14.24 7.44
C ILE A 24 17.39 14.85 6.55
N ILE A 25 16.43 15.57 7.14
CA ILE A 25 15.36 16.26 6.40
C ILE A 25 16.00 17.20 5.36
N ASP A 26 16.85 18.11 5.83
CA ASP A 26 17.49 19.15 5.01
C ASP A 26 18.35 18.54 3.89
N GLY A 27 19.22 17.58 4.24
CA GLY A 27 20.08 16.92 3.27
C GLY A 27 19.35 16.02 2.27
N GLY A 28 18.11 15.62 2.57
CA GLY A 28 17.28 14.75 1.75
C GLY A 28 16.38 15.48 0.76
N ARG A 29 16.07 16.77 0.95
CA ARG A 29 15.04 17.48 0.17
C ARG A 29 15.29 17.46 -1.34
N ASP A 30 16.56 17.53 -1.76
CA ASP A 30 16.92 17.53 -3.18
C ASP A 30 16.86 16.16 -3.87
N VAL A 31 16.87 15.07 -3.09
CA VAL A 31 16.99 13.69 -3.61
C VAL A 31 15.72 12.88 -3.35
N HIS A 32 15.14 13.04 -2.17
CA HIS A 32 13.97 12.32 -1.67
C HIS A 32 13.00 13.29 -0.97
N PRO A 33 12.44 14.28 -1.71
CA PRO A 33 11.59 15.32 -1.14
C PRO A 33 10.40 14.78 -0.35
N ILE A 34 9.73 13.74 -0.83
CA ILE A 34 8.57 13.15 -0.14
C ILE A 34 9.02 12.44 1.14
N ALA A 35 10.18 11.77 1.13
CA ALA A 35 10.70 11.17 2.37
C ALA A 35 11.06 12.24 3.41
N SER A 36 11.66 13.35 2.98
CA SER A 36 11.96 14.50 3.85
C SER A 36 10.69 15.12 4.42
N ASP A 37 9.66 15.34 3.62
CA ASP A 37 8.39 15.91 4.07
C ASP A 37 7.68 15.01 5.09
N PHE A 38 7.76 13.69 4.92
CA PHE A 38 7.17 12.73 5.84
C PHE A 38 7.97 12.61 7.15
N LEU A 39 9.29 12.74 7.07
CA LEU A 39 10.14 12.81 8.25
C LEU A 39 9.94 14.13 9.02
N GLU A 40 9.73 15.25 8.31
CA GLU A 40 9.36 16.51 8.94
C GLU A 40 7.99 16.41 9.62
N HIS A 41 7.00 15.82 8.95
CA HIS A 41 5.70 15.56 9.57
C HIS A 41 5.77 14.60 10.77
N PHE A 42 6.70 13.66 10.78
CA PHE A 42 6.95 12.82 11.96
C PHE A 42 7.43 13.65 13.16
N MET A 43 8.30 14.64 12.92
CA MET A 43 8.80 15.53 13.97
C MET A 43 7.72 16.54 14.42
N ASP A 44 6.99 17.15 13.47
CA ASP A 44 6.17 18.35 13.72
C ASP A 44 4.66 18.11 13.66
N GLY A 45 4.21 17.00 13.09
CA GLY A 45 2.84 16.81 12.62
C GLY A 45 1.80 16.41 13.66
N ALA A 46 2.15 16.41 14.95
CA ALA A 46 1.29 16.03 16.08
C ALA A 46 0.60 14.65 15.95
N GLY A 47 1.06 13.78 15.05
CA GLY A 47 0.49 12.45 14.79
C GLY A 47 -0.70 12.43 13.83
N ALA A 48 -1.03 13.55 13.18
CA ALA A 48 -2.12 13.61 12.22
C ALA A 48 -1.85 12.68 11.01
N SER A 49 -2.89 11.97 10.54
CA SER A 49 -2.74 11.09 9.38
C SER A 49 -2.42 11.89 8.11
N ARG A 50 -1.64 11.30 7.20
CA ARG A 50 -1.27 11.89 5.92
C ARG A 50 -1.81 11.07 4.75
N THR A 51 -2.46 11.76 3.82
CA THR A 51 -2.90 11.15 2.56
C THR A 51 -1.76 11.19 1.54
N MET A 52 -1.45 10.03 0.97
CA MET A 52 -0.48 9.85 -0.10
C MET A 52 -1.16 10.04 -1.46
N SER A 53 -0.46 10.70 -2.38
CA SER A 53 -0.90 10.77 -3.78
C SER A 53 -0.88 9.38 -4.42
N SER A 54 -2.03 8.98 -4.98
CA SER A 54 -2.14 7.74 -5.76
C SER A 54 -1.20 7.75 -6.97
N ARG A 55 -1.02 8.91 -7.62
CA ARG A 55 -0.10 9.07 -8.76
C ARG A 55 1.33 8.77 -8.34
N TRP A 56 1.77 9.34 -7.21
CA TRP A 56 3.13 9.10 -6.70
C TRP A 56 3.32 7.63 -6.32
N LEU A 57 2.39 7.03 -5.57
CA LEU A 57 2.49 5.61 -5.20
C LEU A 57 2.55 4.70 -6.43
N ARG A 58 1.71 4.95 -7.43
CA ARG A 58 1.66 4.14 -8.65
C ARG A 58 2.85 4.34 -9.58
N SER A 59 3.71 5.34 -9.33
CA SER A 59 5.00 5.45 -10.04
C SER A 59 5.98 4.33 -9.66
N PHE A 60 5.76 3.66 -8.52
CA PHE A 60 6.61 2.55 -8.08
C PHE A 60 6.08 1.21 -8.58
N ARG A 61 6.91 0.49 -9.34
CA ARG A 61 6.60 -0.84 -9.89
C ARG A 61 6.12 -1.86 -8.84
N VAL A 62 6.53 -1.73 -7.58
CA VAL A 62 6.07 -2.63 -6.51
C VAL A 62 4.60 -2.40 -6.15
N ILE A 63 4.12 -1.15 -6.19
CA ILE A 63 2.72 -0.79 -5.98
C ILE A 63 1.87 -1.34 -7.12
N GLU A 64 2.29 -1.10 -8.37
CA GLU A 64 1.61 -1.65 -9.54
C GLU A 64 1.54 -3.18 -9.49
N LYS A 65 2.62 -3.86 -9.10
CA LYS A 65 2.63 -5.33 -8.93
C LYS A 65 1.66 -5.80 -7.86
N ALA A 66 1.52 -5.07 -6.75
CA ALA A 66 0.57 -5.40 -5.69
C ALA A 66 -0.87 -5.23 -6.18
N GLU A 67 -1.18 -4.15 -6.89
CA GLU A 67 -2.48 -3.94 -7.53
C GLU A 67 -2.79 -5.07 -8.52
N ARG A 68 -1.88 -5.36 -9.47
CA ARG A 68 -2.05 -6.43 -10.47
C ARG A 68 -2.21 -7.80 -9.82
N ARG A 69 -1.57 -8.06 -8.67
CA ARG A 69 -1.75 -9.30 -7.91
C ARG A 69 -3.19 -9.44 -7.40
N ASN A 70 -3.74 -8.39 -6.81
CA ASN A 70 -5.12 -8.40 -6.32
C ASN A 70 -6.13 -8.45 -7.47
N GLN A 71 -5.90 -7.71 -8.56
CA GLN A 71 -6.72 -7.79 -9.77
C GLN A 71 -6.81 -9.23 -10.30
N ARG A 72 -5.67 -9.91 -10.48
CA ARG A 72 -5.66 -11.33 -10.93
C ARG A 72 -6.39 -12.28 -9.99
N ARG A 73 -6.44 -11.99 -8.69
CA ARG A 73 -7.18 -12.80 -7.71
C ARG A 73 -8.68 -12.62 -7.90
N PHE A 74 -9.15 -11.38 -8.06
CA PHE A 74 -10.54 -11.11 -8.45
C PHE A 74 -10.90 -11.75 -9.79
N GLU A 75 -10.09 -11.57 -10.84
CA GLU A 75 -10.36 -12.17 -12.16
C GLU A 75 -10.53 -13.71 -12.08
N ARG A 76 -9.65 -14.39 -11.33
CA ARG A 76 -9.75 -15.84 -11.12
C ARG A 76 -11.00 -16.24 -10.35
N GLN A 77 -11.36 -15.47 -9.32
CA GLN A 77 -12.57 -15.69 -8.55
C GLN A 77 -13.82 -15.53 -9.42
N LEU A 78 -13.93 -14.39 -10.10
CA LEU A 78 -15.06 -14.07 -10.98
C LEU A 78 -15.21 -15.08 -12.11
N THR A 79 -14.10 -15.57 -12.66
CA THR A 79 -14.12 -16.64 -13.66
C THR A 79 -14.70 -17.95 -13.10
N ARG A 80 -14.37 -18.31 -11.84
CA ARG A 80 -14.95 -19.50 -11.19
C ARG A 80 -16.44 -19.33 -10.94
N GLU A 81 -16.84 -18.18 -10.40
CA GLU A 81 -18.25 -17.86 -10.11
C GLU A 81 -19.10 -17.81 -11.38
N ALA A 82 -18.57 -17.21 -12.46
CA ALA A 82 -19.22 -17.23 -13.77
C ALA A 82 -19.49 -18.66 -14.27
N GLY A 83 -18.55 -19.59 -14.03
CA GLY A 83 -18.68 -20.99 -14.41
C GLY A 83 -19.81 -21.74 -13.69
N LEU A 84 -20.25 -21.26 -12.53
CA LEU A 84 -21.31 -21.87 -11.71
C LEU A 84 -22.70 -21.29 -12.01
N LEU A 85 -22.78 -20.19 -12.76
CA LEU A 85 -24.03 -19.50 -13.02
C LEU A 85 -24.87 -20.27 -14.04
N PRO A 86 -26.15 -20.61 -13.76
CA PRO A 86 -27.04 -21.24 -14.72
C PRO A 86 -27.45 -20.25 -15.82
N ASP A 87 -27.92 -20.76 -16.96
CA ASP A 87 -28.40 -19.92 -18.05
C ASP A 87 -29.55 -19.00 -17.60
N GLY A 88 -29.54 -17.76 -18.06
CA GLY A 88 -30.42 -16.68 -17.59
C GLY A 88 -30.20 -16.22 -16.15
N GLY A 89 -29.23 -16.79 -15.43
CA GLY A 89 -28.97 -16.50 -14.03
C GLY A 89 -28.23 -15.17 -13.79
N SER A 90 -28.40 -14.62 -12.59
CA SER A 90 -27.63 -13.48 -12.08
C SER A 90 -27.12 -13.76 -10.68
N SER A 91 -25.94 -13.24 -10.33
CA SER A 91 -25.38 -13.35 -8.98
C SER A 91 -24.60 -12.10 -8.59
N TRP A 92 -24.44 -11.93 -7.29
CA TRP A 92 -23.61 -10.90 -6.68
C TRP A 92 -22.36 -11.54 -6.07
N SER A 93 -21.23 -10.88 -6.23
CA SER A 93 -19.96 -11.30 -5.63
C SER A 93 -19.34 -10.17 -4.83
N HIS A 94 -18.97 -10.47 -3.59
CA HIS A 94 -18.26 -9.55 -2.71
C HIS A 94 -17.09 -10.27 -2.06
N ASP A 95 -15.88 -9.74 -2.22
CA ASP A 95 -14.69 -10.33 -1.62
C ASP A 95 -13.59 -9.28 -1.43
N HIS A 96 -12.50 -9.67 -0.78
CA HIS A 96 -11.35 -8.84 -0.55
C HIS A 96 -10.03 -9.59 -0.74
N TRP A 97 -9.01 -8.84 -1.15
CA TRP A 97 -7.65 -9.36 -1.30
C TRP A 97 -6.64 -8.37 -0.73
N ASP A 98 -5.70 -8.90 0.06
CA ASP A 98 -4.60 -8.13 0.64
C ASP A 98 -3.28 -8.49 -0.06
N ALA A 99 -2.48 -7.46 -0.35
CA ALA A 99 -1.13 -7.59 -0.91
C ALA A 99 -0.13 -6.84 -0.04
N ARG A 100 0.83 -7.57 0.53
CA ARG A 100 2.01 -6.98 1.17
C ARG A 100 2.94 -6.40 0.11
N ILE A 101 3.46 -5.22 0.40
CA ILE A 101 4.41 -4.47 -0.43
C ILE A 101 5.71 -4.36 0.35
N ASN A 102 6.82 -4.66 -0.31
CA ASN A 102 8.17 -4.44 0.22
C ASN A 102 8.90 -3.51 -0.76
N ALA A 103 9.16 -2.28 -0.34
CA ALA A 103 9.84 -1.30 -1.17
C ALA A 103 11.29 -1.72 -1.47
N PHE A 104 11.79 -1.33 -2.64
CA PHE A 104 13.17 -1.63 -3.04
C PHE A 104 14.13 -0.66 -2.36
N ILE A 105 15.22 -1.16 -1.80
CA ILE A 105 16.23 -0.36 -1.10
C ILE A 105 16.76 0.73 -2.04
N GLY A 106 16.88 1.96 -1.52
CA GLY A 106 17.36 3.11 -2.29
C GLY A 106 16.30 3.83 -3.14
N THR A 107 15.04 3.35 -3.14
CA THR A 107 13.92 4.14 -3.68
C THR A 107 13.37 5.08 -2.61
N GLU A 108 12.78 6.21 -3.03
CA GLU A 108 12.11 7.12 -2.10
C GLU A 108 11.00 6.42 -1.31
N LEU A 109 10.24 5.53 -1.95
CA LEU A 109 9.26 4.68 -1.26
C LEU A 109 9.87 3.85 -0.13
N PHE A 110 11.12 3.42 -0.22
CA PHE A 110 11.77 2.67 0.86
C PHE A 110 12.01 3.54 2.10
N TYR A 111 12.35 4.81 1.91
CA TYR A 111 12.54 5.76 3.00
C TYR A 111 11.23 6.25 3.61
N VAL A 112 10.15 6.29 2.82
CA VAL A 112 8.80 6.61 3.29
C VAL A 112 8.14 5.40 3.97
N SER A 113 8.09 4.26 3.28
CA SER A 113 7.33 3.08 3.65
C SER A 113 8.02 1.80 3.16
N ARG A 114 8.92 1.28 3.99
CA ARG A 114 9.66 0.04 3.67
C ARG A 114 8.74 -1.15 3.43
N MET A 115 7.72 -1.32 4.27
CA MET A 115 6.76 -2.41 4.20
C MET A 115 5.36 -1.84 4.34
N SER A 116 4.46 -2.14 3.42
CA SER A 116 3.08 -1.60 3.47
C SER A 116 2.05 -2.65 3.06
N LEU A 117 0.77 -2.33 3.24
CA LEU A 117 -0.34 -3.17 2.83
C LEU A 117 -1.21 -2.45 1.80
N LEU A 118 -1.55 -3.16 0.73
CA LEU A 118 -2.63 -2.79 -0.18
C LEU A 118 -3.81 -3.73 0.04
N ARG A 119 -4.90 -3.20 0.58
CA ARG A 119 -6.17 -3.89 0.75
C ARG A 119 -7.12 -3.51 -0.38
N SER A 120 -7.77 -4.50 -0.98
CA SER A 120 -8.72 -4.30 -2.06
C SER A 120 -10.04 -4.97 -1.74
N HIS A 121 -11.15 -4.23 -1.74
CA HIS A 121 -12.51 -4.78 -1.58
C HIS A 121 -13.28 -4.67 -2.89
N GLY A 122 -13.74 -5.80 -3.43
CA GLY A 122 -14.47 -5.89 -4.68
C GLY A 122 -15.97 -6.11 -4.48
N SER A 123 -16.78 -5.57 -5.38
CA SER A 123 -18.22 -5.80 -5.43
C SER A 123 -18.65 -5.87 -6.88
N PHE A 124 -19.22 -6.99 -7.29
CA PHE A 124 -19.49 -7.32 -8.68
C PHE A 124 -20.88 -7.91 -8.89
N VAL A 125 -21.43 -7.65 -10.06
CA VAL A 125 -22.63 -8.29 -10.61
C VAL A 125 -22.19 -9.17 -11.76
N LEU A 126 -22.70 -10.41 -11.77
CA LEU A 126 -22.53 -11.36 -12.85
C LEU A 126 -23.90 -11.67 -13.44
N THR A 127 -24.01 -11.67 -14.76
CA THR A 127 -25.25 -12.03 -15.48
C THR A 127 -24.92 -12.92 -16.66
N ARG A 128 -25.58 -14.07 -16.75
CA ARG A 128 -25.43 -14.99 -17.87
C ARG A 128 -26.50 -14.76 -18.94
N ASP A 129 -26.05 -14.69 -20.18
CA ASP A 129 -26.88 -14.69 -21.38
C ASP A 129 -26.33 -15.75 -22.35
N GLY A 130 -26.95 -16.93 -22.32
CA GLY A 130 -26.50 -18.11 -23.05
C GLY A 130 -25.06 -18.53 -22.66
N PRO A 131 -24.11 -18.57 -23.61
CA PRO A 131 -22.74 -19.00 -23.33
C PRO A 131 -21.85 -17.93 -22.68
N GLU A 132 -22.31 -16.66 -22.64
CA GLU A 132 -21.54 -15.52 -22.12
C GLU A 132 -22.02 -15.14 -20.72
N VAL A 133 -21.08 -14.90 -19.82
CA VAL A 133 -21.32 -14.22 -18.54
C VAL A 133 -20.67 -12.85 -18.59
N ARG A 134 -21.48 -11.80 -18.42
CA ARG A 134 -21.00 -10.43 -18.25
C ARG A 134 -20.73 -10.17 -16.78
N VAL A 135 -19.62 -9.48 -16.52
CA VAL A 135 -19.20 -9.10 -15.18
C VAL A 135 -19.00 -7.60 -15.15
N SER A 136 -19.54 -6.93 -14.14
CA SER A 136 -19.28 -5.51 -13.90
C SER A 136 -19.18 -5.24 -12.40
N GLY A 137 -18.39 -4.26 -12.00
CA GLY A 137 -18.26 -3.93 -10.59
C GLY A 137 -17.20 -2.90 -10.28
N THR A 138 -16.96 -2.73 -8.97
CA THR A 138 -15.98 -1.79 -8.45
C THR A 138 -15.05 -2.47 -7.46
N VAL A 139 -13.82 -1.99 -7.40
CA VAL A 139 -12.83 -2.37 -6.40
C VAL A 139 -12.33 -1.12 -5.69
N ARG A 140 -12.50 -1.06 -4.37
CA ARG A 140 -11.99 -0.01 -3.50
C ARG A 140 -10.65 -0.45 -2.95
N HIS A 141 -9.62 0.33 -3.23
CA HIS A 141 -8.26 0.10 -2.77
C HIS A 141 -7.93 1.04 -1.62
N ARG A 142 -7.25 0.49 -0.60
CA ARG A 142 -6.61 1.24 0.47
C ARG A 142 -5.18 0.77 0.62
N TRP A 143 -4.24 1.61 0.22
CA TRP A 143 -2.85 1.48 0.63
C TRP A 143 -2.68 2.17 1.98
N PHE A 144 -1.99 1.54 2.91
CA PHE A 144 -1.67 2.16 4.20
C PHE A 144 -0.41 1.59 4.84
N ASP A 145 0.23 2.41 5.66
CA ASP A 145 1.36 2.04 6.51
C ASP A 145 1.52 3.03 7.67
N PRO A 146 1.65 2.55 8.93
CA PRO A 146 2.13 3.36 10.03
C PRO A 146 3.55 3.88 9.79
N TYR A 147 3.74 5.19 9.89
CA TYR A 147 5.05 5.83 9.95
C TYR A 147 5.45 5.92 11.42
N ASP A 148 6.23 4.94 11.88
CA ASP A 148 6.59 4.75 13.29
C ASP A 148 8.11 4.66 13.54
N TRP A 149 8.91 4.72 12.47
CA TRP A 149 10.36 4.51 12.54
C TRP A 149 10.79 3.26 13.33
N ASP A 150 9.98 2.19 13.37
CA ASP A 150 10.21 1.03 14.27
C ASP A 150 10.56 -0.28 13.53
N ARG A 151 10.79 -0.25 12.21
CA ARG A 151 10.92 -1.48 11.39
C ARG A 151 12.33 -1.85 10.98
N GLY A 152 13.02 -2.58 11.88
CA GLY A 152 14.33 -3.19 11.63
C GLY A 152 15.35 -2.82 12.71
N ARG A 153 16.65 -2.92 12.39
CA ARG A 153 17.73 -2.54 13.32
C ARG A 153 18.29 -1.14 13.03
N TRP A 154 18.45 -0.82 11.75
CA TRP A 154 19.01 0.44 11.26
C TRP A 154 18.52 0.69 9.84
N VAL A 155 18.64 1.93 9.38
CA VAL A 155 18.45 2.36 7.99
C VAL A 155 19.69 3.09 7.51
N TYR A 156 20.14 2.81 6.27
CA TYR A 156 21.23 3.58 5.66
C TYR A 156 20.67 4.84 5.01
N ILE A 157 21.14 6.00 5.47
CA ILE A 157 20.75 7.31 4.95
C ILE A 157 21.99 7.92 4.28
N PRO A 158 21.89 8.32 2.99
CA PRO A 158 22.98 9.01 2.31
C PRO A 158 23.50 10.19 3.15
N ARG A 159 24.83 10.34 3.21
CA ARG A 159 25.55 11.35 4.01
C ARG A 159 25.48 11.21 5.55
N HIS A 160 24.58 10.37 6.08
CA HIS A 160 24.40 10.17 7.53
C HIS A 160 24.75 8.75 7.99
N GLY A 161 24.99 7.83 7.05
CA GLY A 161 25.39 6.45 7.35
C GLY A 161 24.23 5.63 7.92
N PHE A 162 24.55 4.67 8.79
CA PHE A 162 23.56 3.80 9.40
C PHE A 162 22.93 4.47 10.63
N VAL A 163 21.67 4.87 10.50
CA VAL A 163 20.89 5.44 11.60
C VAL A 163 20.12 4.33 12.30
N PRO A 164 20.31 4.13 13.62
CA PRO A 164 19.54 3.17 14.39
C PRO A 164 18.05 3.55 14.42
N ILE A 165 17.19 2.55 14.26
CA ILE A 165 15.73 2.72 14.33
C ILE A 165 15.26 3.10 15.74
N ALA A 166 16.04 2.75 16.77
CA ALA A 166 15.82 3.19 18.14
C ALA A 166 15.74 4.71 18.31
N VAL A 167 16.37 5.50 17.41
CA VAL A 167 16.30 6.97 17.45
C VAL A 167 14.87 7.46 17.33
N GLY A 168 14.09 6.95 16.37
CA GLY A 168 12.71 7.39 16.18
C GLY A 168 11.83 7.09 17.39
N ARG A 169 12.03 5.91 18.01
CA ARG A 169 11.35 5.56 19.26
C ARG A 169 11.73 6.49 20.40
N GLU A 170 13.01 6.82 20.57
CA GLU A 170 13.48 7.73 21.63
C GLU A 170 12.91 9.14 21.46
N LEU A 171 12.80 9.63 20.23
CA LEU A 171 12.15 10.91 19.93
C LEU A 171 10.66 10.89 20.29
N VAL A 172 9.95 9.80 20.00
CA VAL A 172 8.54 9.65 20.39
C VAL A 172 8.38 9.55 21.92
N GLU A 173 9.25 8.80 22.60
CA GLU A 173 9.26 8.68 24.07
C GLU A 173 9.57 10.01 24.76
N ALA A 174 10.37 10.87 24.13
CA ALA A 174 10.76 12.19 24.61
C ALA A 174 9.79 13.31 24.23
N ASP A 175 8.66 13.00 23.58
CA ASP A 175 7.69 13.99 23.10
C ASP A 175 8.17 14.91 21.97
N GLU A 176 9.23 14.52 21.26
CA GLU A 176 9.84 15.29 20.15
C GLU A 176 9.35 14.84 18.76
N ALA A 177 8.59 13.73 18.70
CA ALA A 177 8.03 13.21 17.47
C ALA A 177 6.72 12.45 17.72
N ARG A 178 5.96 12.21 16.65
CA ARG A 178 4.68 11.51 16.67
C ARG A 178 4.53 10.56 15.50
N ASN A 179 4.24 9.29 15.82
CA ASN A 179 3.82 8.31 14.84
C ASN A 179 2.52 8.77 14.18
N PHE A 180 2.37 8.49 12.88
CA PHE A 180 1.15 8.80 12.15
C PHE A 180 0.83 7.73 11.11
N LEU A 181 -0.41 7.73 10.62
CA LEU A 181 -0.83 6.84 9.55
C LEU A 181 -0.62 7.51 8.20
N MET A 182 0.06 6.81 7.30
CA MET A 182 0.07 7.14 5.88
C MET A 182 -1.00 6.30 5.18
N GLU A 183 -1.83 6.93 4.34
CA GLU A 183 -2.82 6.19 3.57
C GLU A 183 -3.12 6.78 2.20
N CYS A 184 -3.52 5.94 1.26
CA CYS A 184 -4.08 6.35 -0.03
C CYS A 184 -5.29 5.48 -0.32
N ARG A 185 -6.38 6.12 -0.73
CA ARG A 185 -7.60 5.44 -1.20
C ARG A 185 -7.81 5.74 -2.68
N HIS A 186 -8.20 4.73 -3.45
CA HIS A 186 -8.64 4.92 -4.83
C HIS A 186 -9.61 3.82 -5.25
N VAL A 187 -10.35 4.04 -6.34
CA VAL A 187 -11.37 3.11 -6.83
C VAL A 187 -11.07 2.72 -8.27
N GLN A 188 -11.20 1.44 -8.59
CA GLN A 188 -11.16 0.94 -9.96
C GLN A 188 -12.51 0.33 -10.33
N THR A 189 -12.93 0.48 -11.58
CA THR A 189 -14.01 -0.33 -12.15
C THR A 189 -13.42 -1.56 -12.82
N LEU A 190 -14.20 -2.63 -12.83
CA LEU A 190 -13.93 -3.83 -13.62
C LEU A 190 -15.14 -4.09 -14.51
N GLU A 191 -14.87 -4.33 -15.78
CA GLU A 191 -15.82 -4.91 -16.73
C GLU A 191 -15.18 -6.16 -17.33
N GLY A 192 -15.96 -7.21 -17.54
CA GLY A 192 -15.44 -8.44 -18.08
C GLY A 192 -16.47 -9.32 -18.74
N ARG A 193 -15.96 -10.27 -19.51
CA ARG A 193 -16.76 -11.31 -20.16
C ARG A 193 -16.09 -12.66 -19.94
N CYS A 194 -16.88 -13.65 -19.58
CA CYS A 194 -16.45 -15.03 -19.46
C CYS A 194 -17.30 -15.88 -20.42
N VAL A 195 -16.67 -16.55 -21.37
CA VAL A 195 -17.33 -17.46 -22.30
C VAL A 195 -17.08 -18.89 -21.86
N ALA A 196 -18.16 -19.65 -21.67
CA ALA A 196 -18.07 -21.06 -21.33
C ALA A 196 -17.37 -21.83 -22.47
N GLY A 197 -16.27 -22.50 -22.15
CA GLY A 197 -15.60 -23.41 -23.09
C GLY A 197 -16.25 -24.77 -23.05
N ARG A 198 -16.51 -25.37 -24.21
CA ARG A 198 -16.77 -26.82 -24.31
C ARG A 198 -15.44 -27.54 -24.46
N TRP A 199 -15.26 -28.63 -23.71
CA TRP A 199 -14.08 -29.49 -23.85
C TRP A 199 -13.89 -29.90 -25.33
N PRO A 200 -12.65 -29.86 -25.88
CA PRO A 200 -11.37 -29.65 -25.19
C PRO A 200 -10.94 -28.17 -25.04
N ARG A 201 -11.78 -27.21 -25.44
CA ARG A 201 -11.42 -25.77 -25.40
C ARG A 201 -11.62 -25.21 -24.00
N ARG A 202 -10.57 -24.64 -23.42
CA ARG A 202 -10.69 -23.84 -22.19
C ARG A 202 -11.54 -22.60 -22.47
N GLY A 203 -12.43 -22.27 -21.54
CA GLY A 203 -13.21 -21.02 -21.59
C GLY A 203 -12.29 -19.81 -21.71
N ARG A 204 -12.79 -18.74 -22.33
CA ARG A 204 -12.07 -17.48 -22.48
C ARG A 204 -12.65 -16.46 -21.52
N ALA A 205 -11.79 -15.79 -20.75
CA ALA A 205 -12.17 -14.67 -19.91
C ALA A 205 -11.33 -13.45 -20.27
N SER A 206 -11.98 -12.29 -20.38
CA SER A 206 -11.34 -11.00 -20.56
C SER A 206 -11.89 -10.01 -19.54
N PHE A 207 -10.99 -9.20 -18.98
CA PHE A 207 -11.33 -8.19 -17.99
C PHE A 207 -10.60 -6.89 -18.34
N ALA A 208 -11.33 -5.79 -18.27
CA ALA A 208 -10.84 -4.44 -18.41
C ALA A 208 -10.95 -3.74 -17.06
N TRP A 209 -9.87 -3.09 -16.64
CA TRP A 209 -9.79 -2.34 -15.40
C TRP A 209 -9.60 -0.87 -15.73
N SER A 210 -10.38 0.00 -15.10
CA SER A 210 -10.25 1.45 -15.26
C SER A 210 -10.18 2.15 -13.91
N LEU A 211 -9.29 3.13 -13.78
CA LEU A 211 -9.24 3.97 -12.58
C LEU A 211 -10.41 4.96 -12.62
N VAL A 212 -11.17 5.03 -11.54
CA VAL A 212 -12.15 6.10 -11.36
C VAL A 212 -11.38 7.37 -11.02
N ARG A 213 -11.41 8.36 -11.92
CA ARG A 213 -10.88 9.68 -11.63
C ARG A 213 -11.79 10.33 -10.59
N THR A 214 -11.38 10.32 -9.33
CA THR A 214 -11.89 11.29 -8.37
C THR A 214 -11.28 12.63 -8.78
N GLY A 215 -12.13 13.62 -9.05
CA GLY A 215 -11.68 14.94 -9.47
C GLY A 215 -11.02 15.65 -8.30
N ASP A 216 -9.74 15.38 -8.07
CA ASP A 216 -8.90 16.17 -7.18
C ASP A 216 -7.64 16.56 -7.97
N GLY A 217 -7.55 17.87 -8.23
CA GLY A 217 -6.42 18.56 -8.86
C GLY A 217 -5.22 18.65 -7.94
#